data_AF-A0A0V0QB57-F1
#
_entry.id   AF-A0A0V0QB57-F1
#
_cell.length_a   1.000
_cell.length_b   1.000
_cell.length_c   1.000
_cell.angle_alpha   90.00
_cell.angle_beta   90.00
_cell.angle_gamma   90.00
#
_symmetry.space_group_name_H-M   'P 1'
#
loop_
_entity.id
_entity.type
_entity.pdbx_description
1 polymer ?
#
loop_
_entity_poly.entity_id
_entity_poly.type
_entity_poly.pdbx_seq_one_letter_code
_entity_poly.pdbx_strand_id
1 'polypeptide(L)'
;MSAQNIIAYLGIVDNKNNPVVLHNFEKNQNEELNFQMNVFCGLDIMEGKIKEALYQNSLLNRVYLSDDEYDVYGYQTLTKTKFILIIKQRNTLDTYDDTKVINVFKEIQKIYQQDLFNPFNYYKSGHYKPSQILFKNLDTKLQKQQEEFSRMQ
;
A
#
# COMPACT_ATOMS: atom_id res chain seq x y z
N MET A 1 -15.16 20.18 7.50
CA MET A 1 -13.98 19.39 7.90
C MET A 1 -13.98 18.14 7.06
N SER A 2 -13.06 18.03 6.09
CA SER A 2 -12.93 16.84 5.25
C SER A 2 -12.61 15.65 6.13
N ALA A 3 -13.28 14.52 5.96
CA ALA A 3 -12.90 13.28 6.62
C ALA A 3 -11.42 13.02 6.34
N GLN A 4 -10.61 12.89 7.39
CA GLN A 4 -9.17 12.71 7.26
C GLN A 4 -8.92 11.24 6.92
N ASN A 5 -8.39 10.99 5.73
CA ASN A 5 -8.14 9.64 5.26
C ASN A 5 -7.02 9.01 6.12
N ILE A 6 -7.33 7.89 6.77
CA ILE A 6 -6.39 7.15 7.62
C ILE A 6 -5.24 6.58 6.76
N ILE A 7 -5.57 6.08 5.57
CA ILE A 7 -4.57 5.65 4.59
C ILE A 7 -4.21 6.88 3.77
N ALA A 8 -2.93 7.25 3.79
CA ALA A 8 -2.40 8.40 3.09
C ALA A 8 -1.95 8.05 1.66
N TYR A 9 -1.25 6.92 1.51
CA TYR A 9 -0.61 6.57 0.26
C TYR A 9 -0.51 5.06 0.03
N LEU A 10 -0.55 4.63 -1.24
CA LEU A 10 -0.30 3.27 -1.68
C LEU A 10 0.73 3.24 -2.82
N GLY A 11 1.80 2.48 -2.61
CA GLY A 11 2.73 2.05 -3.64
C GLY A 11 2.56 0.57 -3.98
N ILE A 12 2.38 0.23 -5.25
CA ILE A 12 2.49 -1.14 -5.76
C ILE A 12 3.67 -1.19 -6.71
N VAL A 13 4.60 -2.09 -6.43
CA VAL A 13 5.87 -2.19 -7.14
C VAL A 13 6.02 -3.62 -7.66
N ASP A 14 6.43 -3.75 -8.92
CA ASP A 14 6.62 -5.05 -9.55
C ASP A 14 7.87 -5.78 -9.01
N ASN A 15 8.08 -7.00 -9.49
CA ASN A 15 9.24 -7.81 -9.11
C ASN A 15 10.58 -7.28 -9.64
N LYS A 16 10.57 -6.27 -10.51
CA LYS A 16 11.74 -5.57 -11.08
C LYS A 16 11.95 -4.19 -10.44
N ASN A 17 11.25 -3.89 -9.35
CA ASN A 17 11.29 -2.61 -8.64
C ASN A 17 10.78 -1.42 -9.46
N ASN A 18 9.95 -1.65 -10.49
CA ASN A 18 9.26 -0.58 -11.19
C ASN A 18 7.94 -0.23 -10.48
N PRO A 19 7.65 1.06 -10.26
CA PRO A 19 6.36 1.47 -9.73
C PRO A 19 5.26 1.16 -10.74
N VAL A 20 4.28 0.37 -10.30
CA VAL A 20 3.08 0.04 -11.08
C VAL A 20 1.95 0.98 -10.69
N VAL A 21 1.73 1.15 -9.39
CA VAL A 21 0.74 2.07 -8.82
C VAL A 21 1.43 2.96 -7.80
N LEU A 22 1.19 4.25 -7.91
CA LEU A 22 1.54 5.27 -6.94
C LEU A 22 0.27 6.11 -6.78
N HIS A 23 -0.38 6.00 -5.63
CA HIS A 23 -1.71 6.57 -5.43
C HIS A 23 -1.82 7.28 -4.09
N ASN A 24 -2.15 8.57 -4.17
CA ASN A 24 -2.30 9.47 -3.04
C ASN A 24 -3.78 9.64 -2.70
N PHE A 25 -4.14 9.22 -1.49
CA PHE A 25 -5.50 9.34 -0.99
C PHE A 25 -5.74 10.67 -0.28
N GLU A 26 -4.72 11.36 0.20
CA GLU A 26 -4.84 12.66 0.84
C GLU A 26 -5.20 13.79 -0.13
N LYS A 27 -4.90 13.61 -1.42
CA LYS A 27 -5.06 14.62 -2.48
C LYS A 27 -4.26 15.92 -2.25
N ASN A 28 -3.38 15.94 -1.25
CA ASN A 28 -2.38 16.99 -1.06
C ASN A 28 -1.16 16.69 -1.93
N GLN A 29 -0.90 17.53 -2.93
CA GLN A 29 0.22 17.34 -3.84
C GLN A 29 1.58 17.68 -3.22
N ASN A 30 1.59 18.47 -2.14
CA ASN A 30 2.85 18.90 -1.52
C ASN A 30 3.58 17.75 -0.82
N GLU A 31 2.85 16.72 -0.37
CA GLU A 31 3.40 15.53 0.31
C GLU A 31 3.64 14.37 -0.66
N GLU A 32 3.19 14.48 -1.91
CA GLU A 32 3.31 13.42 -2.93
C GLU A 32 4.75 12.92 -3.07
N LEU A 33 5.71 13.84 -3.17
CA LEU A 33 7.12 13.50 -3.32
C LEU A 33 7.68 12.79 -2.08
N ASN A 34 7.29 13.24 -0.89
CA ASN A 34 7.73 12.64 0.38
C ASN A 34 7.17 11.21 0.49
N PHE A 35 5.90 11.00 0.14
CA PHE A 35 5.32 9.66 0.12
C PHE A 35 5.98 8.74 -0.89
N GLN A 36 6.30 9.23 -2.09
CA GLN A 36 7.03 8.45 -3.09
C GLN A 36 8.43 8.06 -2.58
N MET A 37 9.16 9.00 -1.95
CA MET A 37 10.44 8.71 -1.33
C MET A 37 10.31 7.64 -0.23
N ASN A 38 9.30 7.75 0.62
CA ASN A 38 9.02 6.76 1.66
C ASN A 38 8.70 5.38 1.07
N VAL A 39 7.98 5.30 -0.05
CA VAL A 39 7.78 4.04 -0.78
C VAL A 39 9.12 3.46 -1.22
N PHE A 40 9.97 4.23 -1.91
CA PHE A 40 11.24 3.70 -2.42
C PHE A 40 12.22 3.32 -1.32
N CYS A 41 12.40 4.16 -0.29
CA CYS A 41 13.21 3.82 0.89
C CYS A 41 12.67 2.57 1.59
N GLY A 42 11.35 2.39 1.60
CA GLY A 42 10.72 1.24 2.23
C GLY A 42 10.99 -0.07 1.50
N LEU A 43 11.18 -0.03 0.17
CA LEU A 43 11.57 -1.20 -0.62
C LEU A 43 12.94 -1.73 -0.20
N ASP A 44 13.91 -0.85 0.02
CA ASP A 44 15.28 -1.25 0.39
C ASP A 44 15.29 -1.95 1.76
N ILE A 45 14.55 -1.41 2.74
CA ILE A 45 14.39 -2.03 4.06
C ILE A 45 13.69 -3.39 3.93
N MET A 46 12.65 -3.46 3.11
CA MET A 46 11.90 -4.68 2.88
C MET A 46 12.78 -5.77 2.26
N GLU A 47 13.63 -5.44 1.28
CA GLU A 47 14.58 -6.38 0.68
C GLU A 47 15.62 -6.89 1.68
N GLY A 48 16.10 -6.03 2.58
CA GLY A 48 16.95 -6.45 3.70
C GLY A 48 16.27 -7.47 4.59
N LYS A 49 15.02 -7.20 5.01
CA LYS A 49 14.25 -8.08 5.90
C LYS A 49 13.76 -9.37 5.24
N ILE A 50 13.42 -9.38 3.95
CA ILE A 50 13.00 -10.60 3.24
C ILE A 50 14.10 -11.66 3.24
N LYS A 51 15.37 -11.25 3.11
CA LYS A 51 16.52 -12.17 3.21
C LYS A 51 16.58 -12.88 4.56
N GLU A 52 16.11 -12.22 5.62
CA GLU A 52 16.00 -12.77 6.98
C GLU A 52 14.71 -13.57 7.20
N ALA A 53 13.59 -13.12 6.60
CA ALA A 53 12.25 -13.67 6.78
C ALA A 53 11.95 -14.95 5.97
N LEU A 54 12.77 -15.30 4.97
CA LEU A 54 12.67 -16.59 4.26
C LEU A 54 12.79 -17.80 5.20
N TYR A 55 13.30 -17.61 6.42
CA TYR A 55 13.32 -18.63 7.48
C TYR A 55 12.00 -18.77 8.25
N GLN A 56 11.06 -17.82 8.14
CA GLN A 56 9.88 -17.72 9.02
C GLN A 56 8.51 -17.78 8.30
N ASN A 57 8.45 -17.92 6.97
CA ASN A 57 7.18 -17.95 6.20
C ASN A 57 6.24 -16.74 6.44
N SER A 58 6.79 -15.61 6.89
CA SER A 58 6.04 -14.36 7.10
C SER A 58 5.97 -13.56 5.80
N LEU A 59 4.74 -13.20 5.36
CA LEU A 59 4.49 -12.37 4.17
C LEU A 59 4.34 -10.86 4.50
N LEU A 60 4.26 -10.50 5.78
CA LEU A 60 4.17 -9.11 6.24
C LEU A 60 5.51 -8.69 6.84
N ASN A 61 6.07 -7.60 6.32
CA ASN A 61 7.22 -6.94 6.91
C ASN A 61 6.83 -5.51 7.28
N ARG A 62 6.76 -5.20 8.57
CA ARG A 62 6.61 -3.79 8.96
C ARG A 62 7.89 -3.04 8.62
N VAL A 63 7.75 -1.97 7.85
CA VAL A 63 8.86 -1.14 7.38
C VAL A 63 8.77 0.17 8.12
N TYR A 64 9.42 0.26 9.27
CA TYR A 64 9.45 1.53 10.01
C TYR A 64 10.39 2.48 9.27
N LEU A 65 9.80 3.42 8.55
CA LEU A 65 10.47 4.66 8.17
C LEU A 65 10.08 5.68 9.24
N SER A 66 11.09 6.24 9.88
CA SER A 66 10.95 7.21 10.96
C SER A 66 10.37 8.52 10.42
N ASP A 67 9.05 8.64 10.48
CA ASP A 67 8.34 9.91 10.34
C ASP A 67 7.28 9.96 11.46
N ASP A 68 7.23 11.06 12.22
CA ASP A 68 6.45 11.17 13.47
C ASP A 68 4.92 11.16 13.24
N GLU A 69 4.49 11.19 11.99
CA GLU A 69 3.06 11.29 11.60
C GLU A 69 2.54 10.08 10.82
N TYR A 70 3.44 9.21 10.31
CA TYR A 70 3.07 8.14 9.39
C TYR A 70 3.73 6.81 9.71
N ASP A 71 2.93 5.75 9.73
CA ASP A 71 3.39 4.37 9.74
C ASP A 71 3.48 3.82 8.31
N VAL A 72 4.62 3.21 7.99
CA VAL A 72 4.84 2.56 6.69
C VAL A 72 4.79 1.03 6.86
N TYR A 73 3.98 0.38 6.03
CA TYR A 73 3.79 -1.06 6.04
C TYR A 73 4.20 -1.66 4.71
N GLY A 74 4.94 -2.78 4.74
CA GLY A 74 5.33 -3.53 3.56
C GLY A 74 4.71 -4.93 3.54
N TYR A 75 4.19 -5.33 2.38
CA TYR A 75 3.64 -6.67 2.15
C TYR A 75 4.13 -7.22 0.81
N GLN A 76 4.70 -8.43 0.82
CA GLN A 76 5.15 -9.09 -0.41
C GLN A 76 4.25 -10.28 -0.73
N THR A 77 3.88 -10.40 -2.00
CA THR A 77 3.22 -11.61 -2.49
C THR A 77 4.23 -12.66 -2.92
N LEU A 78 3.77 -13.89 -3.09
CA LEU A 78 4.57 -14.98 -3.66
C LEU A 78 5.12 -14.67 -5.07
N THR A 79 4.41 -13.84 -5.84
CA THR A 79 4.86 -13.35 -7.16
C THR A 79 5.95 -12.28 -7.07
N LYS A 80 6.43 -11.97 -5.86
CA LYS A 80 7.39 -10.91 -5.53
C LYS A 80 6.90 -9.49 -5.83
N THR A 81 5.59 -9.31 -6.05
CA THR A 81 4.97 -7.98 -6.08
C THR A 81 4.97 -7.41 -4.68
N LYS A 82 5.40 -6.16 -4.54
CA LYS A 82 5.55 -5.48 -3.26
C LYS A 82 4.47 -4.41 -3.14
N PHE A 83 3.82 -4.39 -1.99
CA PHE A 83 2.80 -3.41 -1.63
C PHE A 83 3.33 -2.62 -0.45
N ILE A 84 3.34 -1.30 -0.58
CA ILE A 84 3.73 -0.37 0.48
C ILE A 84 2.55 0.53 0.78
N LEU A 85 2.13 0.55 2.04
CA LEU A 85 1.00 1.33 2.51
C LEU A 85 1.50 2.34 3.55
N ILE A 86 1.18 3.61 3.35
CA ILE A 86 1.47 4.69 4.30
C ILE A 86 0.17 5.05 5.00
N ILE A 87 0.15 4.93 6.32
CA ILE A 87 -1.01 5.14 7.18
C ILE A 87 -0.68 6.26 8.16
N LYS A 88 -1.61 7.18 8.41
CA LYS A 88 -1.45 8.18 9.47
C LYS A 88 -1.42 7.51 10.83
N GLN A 89 -0.47 7.91 11.68
CA GLN A 89 -0.48 7.53 13.08
C GLN A 89 -1.69 8.15 13.79
N ARG A 90 -2.30 7.42 14.74
CA ARG A 90 -3.22 8.04 15.71
C ARG A 90 -2.38 8.71 16.81
N ASN A 91 -2.89 9.79 17.38
CA ASN A 91 -2.26 10.55 18.48
C ASN A 91 -2.00 9.73 19.78
N THR A 92 -2.26 8.42 19.78
CA THR A 92 -1.92 7.50 20.87
C THR A 92 -0.94 6.47 20.31
N LEU A 93 -0.02 5.99 21.16
CA LEU A 93 0.98 4.95 20.91
C LEU A 93 0.41 3.60 20.37
N ASP A 94 -0.87 3.57 19.99
CA ASP A 94 -1.60 2.45 19.43
C ASP A 94 -1.25 2.28 17.95
N THR A 95 -0.18 1.54 17.75
CA THR A 95 0.14 0.94 16.47
C THR A 95 -1.03 0.08 15.96
N TYR A 96 -1.34 0.15 14.66
CA TYR A 96 -2.42 -0.66 14.07
C TYR A 96 -2.14 -2.16 14.21
N ASP A 97 -3.19 -2.94 14.55
CA ASP A 97 -3.14 -4.41 14.58
C ASP A 97 -2.71 -4.96 13.21
N ASP A 98 -1.58 -5.66 13.20
CA ASP A 98 -0.96 -6.28 12.02
C ASP A 98 -1.95 -7.17 11.26
N THR A 99 -2.86 -7.85 11.96
CA THR A 99 -3.89 -8.69 11.34
C THR A 99 -4.83 -7.88 10.46
N LYS A 100 -5.23 -6.69 10.92
CA LYS A 100 -6.11 -5.79 10.16
C LYS A 100 -5.38 -5.21 8.97
N VAL A 101 -4.12 -4.81 9.14
CA VAL A 101 -3.30 -4.28 8.04
C VAL A 101 -3.08 -5.36 6.96
N ILE A 102 -2.83 -6.61 7.35
CA ILE A 102 -2.74 -7.74 6.41
C ILE A 102 -4.04 -7.90 5.62
N ASN A 103 -5.20 -7.78 6.28
CA ASN A 103 -6.49 -7.87 5.59
C ASN A 103 -6.69 -6.75 4.58
N VAL A 104 -6.27 -5.51 4.90
CA VAL A 104 -6.24 -4.40 3.93
C VAL A 104 -5.38 -4.75 2.72
N PHE A 105 -4.16 -5.27 2.94
CA PHE A 105 -3.29 -5.71 1.84
C PHE A 105 -3.92 -6.80 0.98
N LYS A 106 -4.57 -7.80 1.58
CA LYS A 106 -5.26 -8.88 0.84
C LYS A 106 -6.39 -8.34 -0.05
N GLU A 107 -7.16 -7.38 0.45
CA GLU A 107 -8.22 -6.74 -0.32
C GLU A 107 -7.65 -5.90 -1.47
N ILE A 108 -6.59 -5.11 -1.23
CA ILE A 108 -5.89 -4.35 -2.29
C ILE A 108 -5.31 -5.32 -3.33
N GLN A 109 -4.67 -6.40 -2.88
CA GLN A 109 -4.12 -7.43 -3.75
C GLN A 109 -5.21 -8.05 -4.63
N LYS A 110 -6.39 -8.32 -4.08
CA LYS A 110 -7.54 -8.86 -4.83
C LYS A 110 -8.01 -7.87 -5.91
N ILE A 111 -8.13 -6.59 -5.58
CA ILE A 111 -8.51 -5.53 -6.54
C ILE A 111 -7.45 -5.43 -7.65
N TYR A 112 -6.17 -5.43 -7.28
CA TYR A 112 -5.05 -5.42 -8.22
C TYR A 112 -5.05 -6.65 -9.14
N GLN A 113 -5.28 -7.84 -8.60
CA GLN A 113 -5.35 -9.08 -9.39
C GLN A 113 -6.53 -9.09 -10.36
N GLN A 114 -7.69 -8.60 -9.95
CA GLN A 114 -8.85 -8.47 -10.84
C GLN A 114 -8.57 -7.57 -12.03
N ASP A 115 -7.84 -6.47 -11.81
CA ASP A 115 -7.42 -5.58 -12.89
C ASP A 115 -6.30 -6.23 -13.74
N LEU A 116 -5.31 -6.87 -13.12
CA LEU A 116 -4.21 -7.55 -13.82
C LEU A 116 -4.69 -8.68 -14.74
N PHE A 117 -5.67 -9.45 -14.28
CA PHE A 117 -6.25 -10.56 -15.04
C PHE A 117 -7.39 -10.15 -15.97
N ASN A 118 -7.71 -8.86 -16.07
CA ASN A 118 -8.68 -8.38 -17.03
C ASN A 118 -8.09 -8.46 -18.46
N PRO A 119 -8.67 -9.27 -19.37
CA PRO A 119 -8.14 -9.45 -20.72
C PRO A 119 -8.22 -8.18 -21.57
N PHE A 120 -9.01 -7.19 -21.17
CA PHE A 120 -9.15 -5.90 -21.86
C PHE A 120 -8.17 -4.83 -21.36
N ASN A 121 -7.39 -5.12 -20.31
CA ASN A 121 -6.35 -4.20 -19.88
C ASN A 121 -5.14 -4.33 -20.80
N TYR A 122 -4.87 -3.27 -21.54
CA TYR A 122 -3.80 -3.25 -22.54
C TYR A 122 -2.43 -3.16 -21.87
N TYR A 123 -1.60 -4.18 -22.07
CA TYR A 123 -0.17 -4.10 -21.84
C TYR A 123 0.44 -3.15 -22.88
N LYS A 124 0.72 -1.90 -22.49
CA LYS A 124 1.38 -0.95 -23.39
C LYS A 124 2.90 -1.20 -23.33
N SER A 125 3.51 -1.49 -24.48
CA SER A 125 4.95 -1.75 -24.60
C SER A 125 5.45 -2.93 -23.74
N GLY A 126 4.61 -3.95 -23.51
CA GLY A 126 4.96 -5.12 -22.70
C GLY A 126 4.91 -4.90 -21.18
N HIS A 127 4.48 -3.71 -20.73
CA HIS A 127 4.30 -3.40 -19.32
C HIS A 127 2.82 -3.31 -18.96
N TYR A 128 2.47 -3.84 -17.80
CA TYR A 128 1.13 -3.69 -17.25
C TYR A 128 0.89 -2.22 -16.90
N LYS A 129 -0.22 -1.68 -17.41
CA LYS A 129 -0.69 -0.35 -17.05
C LYS A 129 -1.99 -0.47 -16.26
N PRO A 130 -2.05 0.00 -15.01
CA PRO A 130 -3.28 0.03 -14.23
C PRO A 130 -4.41 0.74 -14.95
N SER A 131 -5.62 0.17 -14.89
CA SER A 131 -6.80 0.80 -15.44
C SER A 131 -7.32 1.92 -14.53
N GLN A 132 -8.11 2.84 -15.08
CA GLN A 132 -8.83 3.83 -14.26
C GLN A 132 -9.86 3.18 -13.31
N ILE A 133 -10.34 1.98 -13.68
CA ILE A 133 -11.28 1.20 -12.87
C ILE A 133 -10.60 0.72 -11.58
N LEU A 134 -9.32 0.35 -11.64
CA LEU A 134 -8.53 0.01 -10.46
C LEU A 134 -8.55 1.14 -9.44
N PHE A 135 -8.16 2.35 -9.84
CA PHE A 135 -8.09 3.51 -8.93
C PHE A 135 -9.46 3.81 -8.32
N LYS A 136 -10.53 3.78 -9.13
CA LYS A 136 -11.90 3.96 -8.64
C LYS A 136 -12.30 2.89 -7.60
N ASN A 137 -11.94 1.65 -7.83
CA ASN A 137 -12.23 0.55 -6.91
C ASN A 137 -11.43 0.66 -5.61
N LEU A 138 -10.16 1.06 -5.70
CA LEU A 138 -9.31 1.33 -4.53
C LEU A 138 -9.89 2.47 -3.69
N ASP A 139 -10.24 3.60 -4.30
CA ASP A 139 -10.86 4.74 -3.60
C ASP A 139 -12.16 4.31 -2.91
N THR A 140 -13.06 3.64 -3.62
CA THR A 140 -14.36 3.22 -3.08
C THR A 140 -14.21 2.25 -1.92
N LYS A 141 -13.29 1.28 -2.04
CA LYS A 141 -13.12 0.23 -1.04
C LYS A 141 -12.39 0.74 0.20
N LEU A 142 -11.36 1.56 0.02
CA LEU A 142 -10.58 2.10 1.13
C LEU A 142 -11.33 3.20 1.88
N GLN A 143 -12.18 3.98 1.20
CA GLN A 143 -13.11 4.90 1.87
C GLN A 143 -14.06 4.15 2.83
N LYS A 144 -14.62 3.00 2.41
CA LYS A 144 -15.46 2.17 3.29
C LYS A 144 -14.69 1.63 4.50
N GLN A 145 -13.44 1.22 4.31
CA GLN A 145 -12.59 0.76 5.41
C GLN A 145 -12.25 1.89 6.38
N GLN A 146 -11.98 3.09 5.87
CA GLN A 146 -11.76 4.28 6.71
C GLN A 146 -12.99 4.62 7.56
N GLU A 147 -14.21 4.46 7.03
CA GLU A 147 -15.45 4.61 7.79
C GLU A 147 -15.58 3.55 8.89
N GLU A 148 -15.22 2.30 8.62
CA GLU A 148 -15.19 1.22 9.63
C GLU A 148 -14.18 1.51 10.75
N PHE A 149 -12.97 1.96 10.41
CA PHE A 149 -11.96 2.37 11.40
C PHE A 149 -12.38 3.60 12.22
N SER A 150 -13.24 4.46 11.67
CA SER A 150 -13.77 5.66 12.33
C SER A 150 -14.99 5.39 13.22
N ARG A 151 -15.82 4.39 12.88
CA ARG A 151 -17.03 4.01 13.64
C ARG A 151 -16.77 3.17 14.89
N MET A 152 -15.53 2.71 15.10
CA MET A 152 -15.11 2.01 16.32
C MET A 152 -14.61 2.99 17.40
N GLN A 153 -14.98 4.26 17.31
CA GLN A 153 -14.87 5.25 18.39
C GLN A 153 -16.01 5.09 19.39
#